data_AF-A0A7Y5G3E9-F1
#
_entry.id   AF-A0A7Y5G3E9-F1
#
_cell.length_a   1.000
_cell.length_b   1.000
_cell.length_c   1.000
_cell.angle_alpha   90.00
_cell.angle_beta   90.00
_cell.angle_gamma   90.00
#
_symmetry.space_group_name_H-M   'P 1'
#
loop_
_entity.id
_entity.type
_entity.pdbx_description
1 polymer ?
#
loop_
_entity_poly.entity_id
_entity_poly.type
_entity_poly.pdbx_seq_one_letter_code
_entity_poly.pdbx_strand_id
1 'polypeptide(L)'
;MPYRLLGHFLSVLFLLPGLSFAAAERAAKTTGWQSQRDRLRPHYRASQPSQRLLRSPLLAKTPASSAVAAFPDTLNILALRAEFQPDSLEETTGNGLFVLAANPESTIDPPPHNRAYFAAQLTALANYYKSVSNGKVVLNFQVLPNDENAAYRLPQDMRYYGPGRDSAERDKRLAELLRDAINAADAAGSVDFSQFDSFIIFHAGIGEDFAEEIDETPNDIPSAFLNLNDLRKDLGNNDPGYRGIAVQNGAFFIEDGI
;
A
#
# COMPACT_ATOMS: atom_id res chain seq x y z
N MET A 1 -4.08 33.81 37.54
CA MET A 1 -2.61 33.66 37.40
C MET A 1 -2.29 32.16 37.42
N PRO A 2 -1.41 31.64 36.55
CA PRO A 2 -1.71 31.38 35.14
C PRO A 2 -1.15 30.04 34.56
N TYR A 3 -1.60 29.73 33.34
CA TYR A 3 -1.02 28.94 32.22
C TYR A 3 0.29 28.15 32.38
N ARG A 4 0.30 26.94 31.79
CA ARG A 4 1.33 26.52 30.81
C ARG A 4 0.85 25.39 29.88
N LEU A 5 0.86 25.68 28.57
CA LEU A 5 0.87 24.70 27.47
C LEU A 5 2.15 23.86 27.54
N LEU A 6 2.06 22.58 27.14
CA LEU A 6 3.09 21.81 26.44
C LEU A 6 2.35 20.57 25.88
N GLY A 7 1.97 20.52 24.60
CA GLY A 7 2.89 20.21 23.51
C GLY A 7 3.24 18.72 23.54
N HIS A 8 2.45 17.86 22.89
CA HIS A 8 2.88 16.50 22.54
C HIS A 8 2.53 16.22 21.08
N PHE A 9 3.57 15.81 20.37
CA PHE A 9 3.65 15.62 18.93
C PHE A 9 2.78 14.44 18.47
N LEU A 10 1.99 14.66 17.42
CA LEU A 10 1.44 13.60 16.60
C LEU A 10 2.56 13.13 15.66
N SER A 11 3.10 11.94 15.91
CA SER A 11 4.00 11.24 14.99
C SER A 11 3.54 9.79 14.87
N VAL A 12 2.72 9.50 13.87
CA VAL A 12 2.59 8.14 13.32
C VAL A 12 2.70 8.30 11.82
N LEU A 13 3.95 8.31 11.35
CA LEU A 13 4.32 8.19 9.94
C LEU A 13 4.69 6.72 9.76
N PHE A 14 3.78 5.91 9.21
CA PHE A 14 4.17 4.60 8.71
C PHE A 14 5.03 4.80 7.46
N LEU A 15 6.30 4.43 7.59
CA LEU A 15 7.27 4.33 6.51
C LEU A 15 6.92 3.08 5.71
N LEU A 16 6.25 3.23 4.57
CA LEU A 16 6.12 2.15 3.59
C LEU A 16 7.51 1.91 2.94
N PRO A 17 8.12 0.72 3.06
CA PRO A 17 9.29 0.37 2.27
C PRO A 17 8.81 -0.11 0.90
N GLY A 18 8.89 0.73 -0.15
CA GLY A 18 8.50 0.26 -1.49
C GLY A 18 8.57 1.25 -2.65
N LEU A 19 8.49 2.57 -2.41
CA LEU A 19 8.65 3.55 -3.48
C LEU A 19 10.14 3.86 -3.71
N SER A 20 10.65 3.39 -4.85
CA SER A 20 12.06 3.48 -5.25
C SER A 20 12.65 4.88 -5.08
N PHE A 21 13.65 4.97 -4.20
CA PHE A 21 14.55 6.10 -3.99
C PHE A 21 15.38 6.36 -5.25
N ALA A 22 14.88 7.18 -6.18
CA ALA A 22 15.72 7.77 -7.24
C ALA A 22 15.43 9.27 -7.45
N ALA A 23 14.19 9.72 -7.20
CA ALA A 23 13.83 11.13 -7.28
C ALA A 23 14.25 11.92 -6.01
N ALA A 24 14.19 11.31 -4.83
CA ALA A 24 14.53 11.95 -3.55
C ALA A 24 16.05 12.18 -3.37
N GLU A 25 16.89 11.36 -3.99
CA GLU A 25 18.35 11.37 -3.76
C GLU A 25 19.07 12.54 -4.46
N ARG A 26 18.43 13.20 -5.44
CA ARG A 26 18.96 14.43 -6.05
C ARG A 26 18.68 15.69 -5.24
N ALA A 27 17.77 15.65 -4.26
CA ALA A 27 17.44 16.80 -3.42
C ALA A 27 18.13 16.79 -2.05
N ALA A 28 18.57 15.63 -1.54
CA ALA A 28 19.12 15.48 -0.19
C ALA A 28 20.64 15.69 -0.06
N LYS A 29 21.36 15.99 -1.16
CA LYS A 29 22.83 16.16 -1.14
C LYS A 29 23.33 17.52 -0.62
N THR A 30 22.47 18.38 -0.07
CA THR A 30 22.85 19.72 0.40
C THR A 30 22.87 19.90 1.92
N THR A 31 22.64 18.87 2.72
CA THR A 31 22.64 19.04 4.19
C THR A 31 23.35 17.88 4.87
N GLY A 32 24.60 18.13 5.26
CA GLY A 32 25.47 17.18 5.92
C GLY A 32 24.89 16.67 7.24
N TRP A 33 24.49 15.40 7.25
CA TRP A 33 24.23 14.60 8.45
C TRP A 33 24.73 13.19 8.18
N GLN A 34 25.97 12.91 8.57
CA GLN A 34 26.62 11.60 8.30
C GLN A 34 27.35 10.98 9.50
N SER A 35 27.06 11.36 10.75
CA SER A 35 27.82 10.86 11.91
C SER A 35 26.99 10.21 13.02
N GLN A 36 25.82 9.64 12.73
CA GLN A 36 25.05 8.88 13.73
C GLN A 36 24.52 7.51 13.26
N ARG A 37 24.92 7.02 12.08
CA ARG A 37 24.38 5.77 11.50
C ARG A 37 25.05 4.46 11.95
N ASP A 38 26.15 4.50 12.71
CA ASP A 38 26.97 3.32 12.94
C ASP A 38 26.74 2.56 14.26
N ARG A 39 25.73 2.91 15.09
CA ARG A 39 25.60 2.31 16.43
C ARG A 39 24.45 1.33 16.66
N LEU A 40 23.60 1.03 15.69
CA LEU A 40 22.52 0.05 15.88
C LEU A 40 22.35 -0.80 14.61
N ARG A 41 23.02 -1.96 14.57
CA ARG A 41 22.71 -3.05 13.63
C ARG A 41 22.59 -4.36 14.41
N PRO A 42 21.42 -4.99 14.45
CA PRO A 42 21.31 -6.43 14.46
C PRO A 42 21.38 -6.96 13.01
N HIS A 43 21.95 -8.14 12.85
CA HIS A 43 22.15 -8.80 11.57
C HIS A 43 20.82 -9.23 10.95
N TYR A 44 20.36 -8.52 9.92
CA TYR A 44 19.35 -9.04 8.99
C TYR A 44 19.93 -9.03 7.58
N ARG A 45 19.89 -10.20 6.93
CA ARG A 45 20.49 -10.44 5.61
C ARG A 45 19.41 -10.19 4.54
N ALA A 46 19.20 -8.91 4.20
CA ALA A 46 18.37 -8.56 3.04
C ALA A 46 19.09 -9.00 1.76
N SER A 47 18.40 -9.82 0.95
CA SER A 47 18.75 -10.06 -0.45
C SER A 47 18.77 -8.72 -1.20
N GLN A 48 19.86 -8.45 -1.92
CA GLN A 48 19.97 -7.21 -2.71
C GLN A 48 19.12 -7.31 -3.98
N PRO A 49 18.29 -6.31 -4.31
CA PRO A 49 17.69 -6.22 -5.62
C PRO A 49 18.78 -6.01 -6.69
N SER A 50 18.66 -6.75 -7.78
CA SER A 50 19.57 -6.67 -8.93
C SER A 50 19.61 -5.27 -9.53
N GLN A 51 20.81 -4.68 -9.65
CA GLN A 51 21.07 -3.38 -10.27
C GLN A 51 20.92 -3.39 -11.80
N ARG A 52 19.73 -3.71 -12.32
CA ARG A 52 19.51 -3.84 -13.77
C ARG A 52 18.47 -2.87 -14.33
N LEU A 53 18.59 -1.59 -13.98
CA LEU A 53 17.89 -0.49 -14.65
C LEU A 53 18.82 0.72 -14.85
N LEU A 54 19.94 0.53 -15.55
CA LEU A 54 20.77 1.65 -16.01
C LEU A 54 21.49 1.31 -17.31
N ARG A 55 20.77 1.04 -18.42
CA ARG A 55 21.34 1.16 -19.78
C ARG A 55 20.27 1.51 -20.82
N SER A 56 20.05 2.82 -21.02
CA SER A 56 19.68 3.36 -22.33
C SER A 56 20.82 4.26 -22.80
N PRO A 57 21.34 4.10 -24.03
CA PRO A 57 22.47 4.89 -24.52
C PRO A 57 21.93 6.16 -25.16
N LEU A 58 22.01 7.29 -24.46
CA LEU A 58 21.87 8.60 -25.10
C LEU A 58 23.05 9.47 -24.69
N LEU A 59 23.83 9.79 -25.73
CA LEU A 59 25.00 10.66 -25.81
C LEU A 59 25.12 11.71 -24.69
N ALA A 60 26.32 11.74 -24.10
CA ALA A 60 26.82 12.91 -23.39
C ALA A 60 26.94 14.10 -24.35
N LYS A 61 26.27 15.21 -24.01
CA LYS A 61 26.67 16.56 -24.41
C LYS A 61 26.34 17.54 -23.27
N THR A 62 27.26 18.47 -23.10
CA THR A 62 27.52 19.47 -22.04
C THR A 62 26.31 20.29 -21.56
N PRO A 63 26.39 20.96 -20.38
CA PRO A 63 25.24 21.46 -19.65
C PRO A 63 24.73 22.76 -20.26
N ALA A 64 23.42 22.81 -20.52
CA ALA A 64 22.71 24.06 -20.75
C ALA A 64 21.71 24.24 -19.60
N SER A 65 21.94 25.29 -18.82
CA SER A 65 20.99 25.83 -17.87
C SER A 65 19.68 26.16 -18.57
N SER A 66 18.62 25.49 -18.18
CA SER A 66 17.28 26.05 -18.10
C SER A 66 16.56 25.29 -16.99
N ALA A 67 16.29 25.98 -15.87
CA ALA A 67 15.35 25.49 -14.90
C ALA A 67 13.97 25.57 -15.55
N VAL A 68 13.63 24.56 -16.36
CA VAL A 68 12.24 24.28 -16.70
C VAL A 68 11.55 24.09 -15.35
N ALA A 69 10.54 24.92 -15.08
CA ALA A 69 9.68 24.70 -13.92
C ALA A 69 9.16 23.26 -14.04
N ALA A 70 9.69 22.36 -13.21
CA ALA A 70 9.22 20.99 -13.18
C ALA A 70 7.77 21.07 -12.70
N PHE A 71 6.84 20.79 -13.61
CA PHE A 71 5.44 20.61 -13.25
C PHE A 71 5.35 19.50 -12.21
N PRO A 72 4.42 19.61 -11.24
CA PRO A 72 4.21 18.54 -10.27
C PRO A 72 3.92 17.24 -11.01
N ASP A 73 4.64 16.19 -10.61
CA ASP A 73 4.30 14.83 -11.00
C ASP A 73 3.05 14.43 -10.23
N THR A 74 2.02 13.98 -10.95
CA THR A 74 0.72 13.65 -10.36
C THR A 74 0.52 12.15 -10.48
N LEU A 75 0.37 11.49 -9.33
CA LEU A 75 0.04 10.06 -9.27
C LEU A 75 -1.41 9.92 -8.82
N ASN A 76 -2.19 9.15 -9.57
CA ASN A 76 -3.57 8.83 -9.28
C ASN A 76 -3.65 7.44 -8.61
N ILE A 77 -4.18 7.39 -7.40
CA ILE A 77 -4.28 6.17 -6.60
C ILE A 77 -5.73 5.67 -6.61
N LEU A 78 -5.94 4.40 -6.90
CA LEU A 78 -7.19 3.71 -6.64
C LEU A 78 -7.05 2.88 -5.37
N ALA A 79 -7.82 3.22 -4.33
CA ALA A 79 -7.93 2.42 -3.13
C ALA A 79 -9.26 1.66 -3.12
N LEU A 80 -9.18 0.35 -2.91
CA LEU A 80 -10.33 -0.54 -2.79
C LEU A 80 -10.49 -0.99 -1.35
N ARG A 81 -11.69 -0.85 -0.81
CA ARG A 81 -12.08 -1.46 0.46
C ARG A 81 -12.58 -2.87 0.18
N ALA A 82 -11.87 -3.86 0.70
CA ALA A 82 -12.19 -5.28 0.56
C ALA A 82 -12.55 -5.88 1.92
N GLU A 83 -13.60 -6.70 1.94
CA GLU A 83 -14.03 -7.47 3.11
C GLU A 83 -14.24 -8.93 2.70
N PHE A 84 -14.31 -9.83 3.67
CA PHE A 84 -14.28 -11.27 3.45
C PHE A 84 -15.64 -11.93 3.70
N GLN A 85 -15.79 -13.18 3.29
CA GLN A 85 -16.93 -13.97 3.77
C GLN A 85 -16.90 -14.00 5.30
N PRO A 86 -18.03 -13.74 5.97
CA PRO A 86 -18.02 -13.59 7.40
C PRO A 86 -17.90 -14.95 8.06
N ASP A 87 -17.07 -15.04 9.09
CA ASP A 87 -16.82 -16.27 9.83
C ASP A 87 -16.76 -16.00 11.34
N SER A 88 -16.45 -17.05 12.10
CA SER A 88 -16.27 -16.99 13.56
C SER A 88 -14.98 -17.70 13.98
N LEU A 89 -13.96 -17.69 13.11
CA LEU A 89 -12.68 -18.33 13.35
C LEU A 89 -11.84 -17.42 14.24
N GLU A 90 -11.35 -17.97 15.34
CA GLU A 90 -10.48 -17.24 16.27
C GLU A 90 -9.05 -17.10 15.72
N GLU A 91 -8.71 -17.79 14.62
CA GLU A 91 -7.38 -17.75 14.03
C GLU A 91 -7.10 -16.45 13.23
N THR A 92 -8.06 -15.51 13.21
CA THR A 92 -8.01 -14.19 12.56
C THR A 92 -8.70 -13.15 13.44
N THR A 93 -8.25 -11.91 13.40
CA THR A 93 -8.86 -10.81 14.13
C THR A 93 -10.16 -10.35 13.45
N GLY A 94 -11.27 -10.44 14.19
CA GLY A 94 -12.58 -9.98 13.75
C GLY A 94 -13.39 -11.10 13.08
N ASN A 95 -14.33 -10.73 12.22
CA ASN A 95 -15.24 -11.66 11.55
C ASN A 95 -15.19 -11.51 10.02
N GLY A 96 -14.08 -10.99 9.50
CA GLY A 96 -13.90 -10.69 8.08
C GLY A 96 -14.61 -9.41 7.58
N LEU A 97 -15.28 -8.64 8.44
CA LEU A 97 -15.99 -7.40 8.06
C LEU A 97 -15.35 -6.14 8.66
N PHE A 98 -15.55 -5.00 8.01
CA PHE A 98 -15.16 -3.71 8.59
C PHE A 98 -15.98 -3.38 9.84
N VAL A 99 -15.32 -2.84 10.86
CA VAL A 99 -15.98 -2.37 12.08
C VAL A 99 -16.60 -1.00 11.81
N LEU A 100 -17.91 -0.98 11.54
CA LEU A 100 -18.67 0.24 11.22
C LEU A 100 -19.35 0.87 12.44
N ALA A 101 -19.44 0.15 13.55
CA ALA A 101 -20.01 0.69 14.78
C ALA A 101 -18.98 1.59 15.45
N ALA A 102 -19.32 2.86 15.68
CA ALA A 102 -18.47 3.78 16.41
C ALA A 102 -18.17 3.23 17.82
N ASN A 103 -16.91 3.33 18.23
CA ASN A 103 -16.46 2.93 19.56
C ASN A 103 -15.73 4.11 20.20
N PRO A 104 -16.39 4.90 21.08
CA PRO A 104 -15.79 6.10 21.66
C PRO A 104 -14.66 5.81 22.65
N GLU A 105 -14.53 4.57 23.12
CA GLU A 105 -13.46 4.15 24.02
C GLU A 105 -12.16 3.84 23.25
N SER A 106 -12.25 3.57 21.94
CA SER A 106 -11.07 3.38 21.11
C SER A 106 -10.42 4.73 20.84
N THR A 107 -9.19 4.91 21.32
CA THR A 107 -8.41 6.14 21.10
C THR A 107 -7.41 5.99 19.96
N ILE A 108 -6.97 4.75 19.69
CA ILE A 108 -6.05 4.41 18.61
C ILE A 108 -6.88 3.66 17.57
N ASP A 109 -6.85 4.14 16.33
CA ASP A 109 -7.62 3.55 15.23
C ASP A 109 -9.13 3.35 15.52
N PRO A 110 -9.88 4.43 15.81
CA PRO A 110 -11.29 4.31 16.17
C PRO A 110 -12.17 3.97 14.95
N PRO A 111 -13.12 3.04 15.08
CA PRO A 111 -14.17 2.88 14.08
C PRO A 111 -15.11 4.10 14.08
N PRO A 112 -15.85 4.36 12.98
CA PRO A 112 -16.09 3.46 11.85
C PRO A 112 -14.93 3.37 10.84
N HIS A 113 -14.54 2.14 10.48
CA HIS A 113 -13.60 1.85 9.39
C HIS A 113 -14.28 1.89 8.01
N ASN A 114 -14.87 3.05 7.72
CA ASN A 114 -15.69 3.30 6.55
C ASN A 114 -14.90 4.05 5.45
N ARG A 115 -15.57 4.49 4.38
CA ARG A 115 -14.89 5.19 3.29
C ARG A 115 -14.22 6.50 3.72
N ALA A 116 -14.88 7.32 4.55
CA ALA A 116 -14.30 8.56 5.06
C ALA A 116 -13.03 8.31 5.89
N TYR A 117 -13.00 7.23 6.68
CA TYR A 117 -11.83 6.82 7.44
C TYR A 117 -10.60 6.61 6.54
N PHE A 118 -10.73 5.77 5.50
CA PHE A 118 -9.61 5.51 4.59
C PHE A 118 -9.26 6.72 3.71
N ALA A 119 -10.26 7.52 3.32
CA ALA A 119 -10.01 8.77 2.60
C ALA A 119 -9.21 9.79 3.45
N ALA A 120 -9.42 9.82 4.77
CA ALA A 120 -8.64 10.65 5.68
C ALA A 120 -7.17 10.20 5.75
N GLN A 121 -6.90 8.89 5.76
CA GLN A 121 -5.54 8.36 5.70
C GLN A 121 -4.83 8.73 4.39
N LEU A 122 -5.50 8.57 3.24
CA LEU A 122 -4.94 8.96 1.95
C LEU A 122 -4.77 10.48 1.82
N THR A 123 -5.62 11.27 2.47
CA THR A 123 -5.42 12.72 2.58
C THR A 123 -4.14 13.04 3.35
N ALA A 124 -3.88 12.35 4.46
CA ALA A 124 -2.64 12.49 5.20
C ALA A 124 -1.42 12.08 4.36
N LEU A 125 -1.52 10.98 3.60
CA LEU A 125 -0.49 10.52 2.67
C LEU A 125 -0.20 11.57 1.58
N ALA A 126 -1.24 12.10 0.94
CA ALA A 126 -1.13 13.14 -0.08
C ALA A 126 -0.47 14.42 0.47
N ASN A 127 -0.86 14.84 1.69
CA ASN A 127 -0.26 15.98 2.37
C ASN A 127 1.22 15.74 2.70
N TYR A 128 1.57 14.54 3.16
CA TYR A 128 2.95 14.16 3.43
C TYR A 128 3.80 14.29 2.17
N TYR A 129 3.44 13.60 1.08
CA TYR A 129 4.21 13.62 -0.17
C TYR A 129 4.29 15.00 -0.80
N LYS A 130 3.20 15.78 -0.76
CA LYS A 130 3.22 17.17 -1.18
C LYS A 130 4.19 18.01 -0.36
N SER A 131 4.22 17.82 0.96
CA SER A 131 5.11 18.55 1.87
C SER A 131 6.59 18.17 1.64
N VAL A 132 6.93 16.88 1.73
CA VAL A 132 8.33 16.44 1.64
C VAL A 132 8.94 16.60 0.25
N SER A 133 8.11 16.62 -0.80
CA SER A 133 8.55 16.90 -2.17
C SER A 133 8.61 18.40 -2.50
N ASN A 134 8.21 19.28 -1.58
CA ASN A 134 8.02 20.72 -1.81
C ASN A 134 7.10 20.99 -3.01
N GLY A 135 5.97 20.28 -3.05
CA GLY A 135 4.93 20.40 -4.08
C GLY A 135 5.27 19.77 -5.43
N LYS A 136 6.38 19.00 -5.54
CA LYS A 136 6.78 18.35 -6.79
C LYS A 136 6.07 17.03 -7.04
N VAL A 137 5.53 16.40 -6.01
CA VAL A 137 4.71 15.19 -6.08
C VAL A 137 3.33 15.53 -5.52
N VAL A 138 2.31 15.26 -6.32
CA VAL A 138 0.90 15.42 -5.97
C VAL A 138 0.23 14.06 -6.08
N LEU A 139 -0.49 13.67 -5.03
CA LEU A 139 -1.29 12.44 -5.05
C LEU A 139 -2.76 12.83 -5.17
N ASN A 140 -3.42 12.32 -6.20
CA ASN A 140 -4.87 12.22 -6.24
C ASN A 140 -5.25 10.80 -5.86
N PHE A 141 -6.44 10.63 -5.27
CA PHE A 141 -6.90 9.30 -4.94
C PHE A 141 -8.42 9.18 -5.05
N GLN A 142 -8.88 7.94 -5.24
CA GLN A 142 -10.27 7.56 -5.11
C GLN A 142 -10.37 6.34 -4.19
N VAL A 143 -11.33 6.35 -3.26
CA VAL A 143 -11.65 5.19 -2.42
C VAL A 143 -12.97 4.60 -2.90
N LEU A 144 -12.97 3.30 -3.21
CA LEU A 144 -14.13 2.55 -3.65
C LEU A 144 -14.46 1.38 -2.71
N PRO A 145 -15.73 0.95 -2.62
CA PRO A 145 -16.93 1.50 -3.29
C PRO A 145 -17.28 2.94 -2.89
N ASN A 146 -18.13 3.60 -3.68
CA ASN A 146 -18.54 4.99 -3.42
C ASN A 146 -19.52 5.13 -2.25
N ASP A 147 -20.24 4.06 -1.90
CA ASP A 147 -21.09 4.05 -0.71
C ASP A 147 -20.22 4.14 0.55
N GLU A 148 -20.68 4.91 1.53
CA GLU A 148 -19.89 5.26 2.71
C GLU A 148 -19.48 4.02 3.51
N ASN A 149 -20.35 3.02 3.62
CA ASN A 149 -20.16 1.87 4.48
C ASN A 149 -19.87 0.58 3.69
N ALA A 150 -20.19 0.52 2.39
CA ALA A 150 -19.97 -0.66 1.57
C ALA A 150 -18.49 -0.99 1.31
N ALA A 151 -18.19 -2.28 1.13
CA ALA A 151 -16.91 -2.80 0.70
C ALA A 151 -17.10 -3.89 -0.36
N TYR A 152 -16.06 -4.20 -1.12
CA TYR A 152 -16.08 -5.33 -2.05
C TYR A 152 -15.90 -6.64 -1.28
N ARG A 153 -16.93 -7.48 -1.34
CA ARG A 153 -16.90 -8.79 -0.70
C ARG A 153 -16.10 -9.79 -1.52
N LEU A 154 -14.99 -10.28 -0.97
CA LEU A 154 -14.15 -11.31 -1.57
C LEU A 154 -14.78 -12.71 -1.46
N PRO A 155 -14.43 -13.65 -2.36
CA PRO A 155 -15.07 -14.95 -2.42
C PRO A 155 -14.74 -15.90 -1.25
N GLN A 156 -13.65 -15.66 -0.52
CA GLN A 156 -13.22 -16.51 0.60
C GLN A 156 -13.28 -15.76 1.94
N ASP A 157 -13.19 -16.52 3.03
CA ASP A 157 -12.97 -15.97 4.38
C ASP A 157 -11.57 -15.36 4.52
N MET A 158 -11.34 -14.62 5.61
CA MET A 158 -10.07 -13.91 5.83
C MET A 158 -8.89 -14.88 5.99
N ARG A 159 -9.11 -16.02 6.67
CA ARG A 159 -8.10 -17.05 6.91
C ARG A 159 -7.53 -17.62 5.62
N TYR A 160 -8.34 -17.77 4.56
CA TYR A 160 -7.87 -18.20 3.25
C TYR A 160 -6.76 -17.30 2.70
N TYR A 161 -6.89 -15.98 2.89
CA TYR A 161 -5.92 -15.01 2.39
C TYR A 161 -4.73 -14.79 3.33
N GLY A 162 -4.85 -15.27 4.56
CA GLY A 162 -3.82 -15.20 5.60
C GLY A 162 -2.60 -16.08 5.33
N PRO A 163 -1.49 -15.81 6.03
CA PRO A 163 -0.17 -16.38 5.76
C PRO A 163 -0.02 -17.87 6.05
N GLY A 164 -0.86 -18.45 6.92
CA GLY A 164 -0.64 -19.80 7.41
C GLY A 164 0.79 -19.98 7.92
N ARG A 165 1.36 -21.19 7.78
CA ARG A 165 2.76 -21.48 8.19
C ARG A 165 3.75 -21.61 7.02
N ASP A 166 3.29 -21.54 5.78
CA ASP A 166 4.11 -21.73 4.58
C ASP A 166 4.23 -20.42 3.80
N SER A 167 5.45 -19.88 3.73
CA SER A 167 5.76 -18.65 3.00
C SER A 167 5.39 -18.68 1.51
N ALA A 168 5.47 -19.84 0.84
CA ALA A 168 5.11 -19.94 -0.57
C ALA A 168 3.59 -19.91 -0.77
N GLU A 169 2.84 -20.51 0.17
CA GLU A 169 1.39 -20.40 0.20
C GLU A 169 0.98 -18.94 0.47
N ARG A 170 1.59 -18.30 1.47
CA ARG A 170 1.34 -16.89 1.81
C ARG A 170 1.47 -15.96 0.61
N ASP A 171 2.60 -15.98 -0.11
CA ASP A 171 2.82 -15.07 -1.24
C ASP A 171 1.74 -15.26 -2.31
N LYS A 172 1.32 -16.51 -2.54
CA LYS A 172 0.21 -16.82 -3.43
C LYS A 172 -1.13 -16.29 -2.92
N ARG A 173 -1.42 -16.42 -1.62
CA ARG A 173 -2.66 -15.90 -1.02
C ARG A 173 -2.78 -14.39 -1.11
N LEU A 174 -1.67 -13.67 -0.90
CA LEU A 174 -1.63 -12.22 -1.09
C LEU A 174 -1.88 -11.83 -2.55
N ALA A 175 -1.31 -12.56 -3.50
CA ALA A 175 -1.59 -12.33 -4.92
C ALA A 175 -3.06 -12.63 -5.29
N GLU A 176 -3.65 -13.65 -4.69
CA GLU A 176 -5.08 -13.95 -4.84
C GLU A 176 -5.96 -12.87 -4.22
N LEU A 177 -5.59 -12.29 -3.07
CA LEU A 177 -6.30 -11.17 -2.45
C LEU A 177 -6.34 -9.96 -3.39
N LEU A 178 -5.17 -9.55 -3.91
CA LEU A 178 -5.07 -8.43 -4.85
C LEU A 178 -5.95 -8.67 -6.09
N ARG A 179 -5.83 -9.87 -6.69
CA ARG A 179 -6.65 -10.29 -7.83
C ARG A 179 -8.14 -10.22 -7.53
N ASP A 180 -8.57 -10.81 -6.42
CA ASP A 180 -9.99 -10.94 -6.11
C ASP A 180 -10.62 -9.58 -5.80
N ALA A 181 -9.88 -8.68 -5.12
CA ALA A 181 -10.34 -7.31 -4.88
C ALA A 181 -10.47 -6.50 -6.18
N ILE A 182 -9.46 -6.57 -7.06
CA ILE A 182 -9.49 -5.93 -8.38
C ILE A 182 -10.65 -6.46 -9.22
N ASN A 183 -10.82 -7.78 -9.28
CA ASN A 183 -11.90 -8.41 -10.05
C ASN A 183 -13.29 -8.05 -9.50
N ALA A 184 -13.45 -7.93 -8.18
CA ALA A 184 -14.70 -7.50 -7.58
C ALA A 184 -15.04 -6.04 -7.95
N ALA A 185 -14.03 -5.16 -7.99
CA ALA A 185 -14.20 -3.78 -8.44
C ALA A 185 -14.49 -3.69 -9.95
N ASP A 186 -13.81 -4.47 -10.79
CA ASP A 186 -14.05 -4.52 -12.24
C ASP A 186 -15.45 -5.04 -12.56
N ALA A 187 -15.89 -6.09 -11.87
CA ALA A 187 -17.23 -6.67 -12.02
C ALA A 187 -18.36 -5.70 -11.62
N ALA A 188 -18.11 -4.76 -10.71
CA ALA A 188 -19.07 -3.73 -10.34
C ALA A 188 -19.23 -2.65 -11.44
N GLY A 189 -18.31 -2.57 -12.41
CA GLY A 189 -18.42 -1.76 -13.62
C GLY A 189 -18.27 -0.23 -13.42
N SER A 190 -17.86 0.21 -12.23
CA SER A 190 -17.78 1.64 -11.88
C SER A 190 -16.40 2.27 -12.07
N VAL A 191 -15.42 1.52 -12.59
CA VAL A 191 -13.99 1.90 -12.57
C VAL A 191 -13.38 1.84 -13.95
N ASP A 192 -12.72 2.94 -14.35
CA ASP A 192 -11.77 2.94 -15.47
C ASP A 192 -10.35 2.84 -14.90
N PHE A 193 -9.81 1.62 -14.84
CA PHE A 193 -8.51 1.34 -14.21
C PHE A 193 -7.36 2.04 -14.91
N SER A 194 -7.51 2.39 -16.19
CA SER A 194 -6.48 3.10 -16.96
C SER A 194 -6.19 4.52 -16.48
N GLN A 195 -7.02 5.07 -15.59
CA GLN A 195 -6.86 6.41 -15.01
C GLN A 195 -5.96 6.43 -13.77
N PHE A 196 -5.53 5.27 -13.28
CA PHE A 196 -4.79 5.12 -12.04
C PHE A 196 -3.40 4.56 -12.27
N ASP A 197 -2.45 5.06 -11.49
CA ASP A 197 -1.03 4.68 -11.53
C ASP A 197 -0.68 3.69 -10.42
N SER A 198 -1.50 3.59 -9.37
CA SER A 198 -1.25 2.74 -8.21
C SER A 198 -2.54 2.23 -7.60
N PHE A 199 -2.51 1.00 -7.10
CA PHE A 199 -3.66 0.28 -6.55
C PHE A 199 -3.38 -0.11 -5.10
N ILE A 200 -4.28 0.26 -4.20
CA ILE A 200 -4.20 -0.03 -2.76
C ILE A 200 -5.39 -0.87 -2.35
N ILE A 201 -5.19 -1.97 -1.64
CA ILE A 201 -6.27 -2.76 -1.03
C ILE A 201 -6.29 -2.54 0.47
N PHE A 202 -7.29 -1.82 0.97
CA PHE A 202 -7.60 -1.83 2.39
C PHE A 202 -8.49 -3.03 2.68
N HIS A 203 -8.00 -3.99 3.47
CA HIS A 203 -8.78 -5.15 3.88
C HIS A 203 -9.42 -4.95 5.27
N ALA A 204 -10.53 -5.64 5.52
CA ALA A 204 -11.13 -5.74 6.85
C ALA A 204 -10.26 -6.56 7.82
N GLY A 205 -10.37 -6.30 9.11
CA GLY A 205 -9.56 -6.96 10.14
C GLY A 205 -8.30 -6.17 10.52
N ILE A 206 -7.48 -6.76 11.38
CA ILE A 206 -6.16 -6.22 11.77
C ILE A 206 -5.08 -6.90 10.92
N GLY A 207 -4.03 -6.17 10.58
CA GLY A 207 -2.89 -6.72 9.86
C GLY A 207 -1.93 -7.47 10.80
N GLU A 208 -1.25 -8.51 10.30
CA GLU A 208 -0.27 -9.31 11.04
C GLU A 208 0.84 -8.45 11.67
N ASP A 209 1.12 -7.28 11.10
CA ASP A 209 2.14 -6.34 11.56
C ASP A 209 1.90 -5.80 12.99
N PHE A 210 0.71 -6.04 13.55
CA PHE A 210 0.34 -5.68 14.92
C PHE A 210 0.28 -6.88 15.88
N ALA A 211 0.70 -8.08 15.45
CA ALA A 211 0.71 -9.27 16.30
C ALA A 211 1.60 -9.09 17.54
N GLU A 212 1.14 -9.62 18.67
CA GLU A 212 1.89 -9.63 19.93
C GLU A 212 2.87 -10.83 20.00
N GLU A 213 3.64 -10.93 21.09
CA GLU A 213 4.65 -12.00 21.29
C GLU A 213 4.01 -13.42 21.32
N ILE A 214 2.72 -13.51 21.68
CA ILE A 214 1.89 -14.70 21.53
C ILE A 214 0.82 -14.36 20.50
N ASP A 215 0.95 -14.97 19.33
CA ASP A 215 0.05 -14.72 18.21
C ASP A 215 -1.21 -15.58 18.32
N GLU A 216 -2.28 -14.98 18.85
CA GLU A 216 -3.61 -15.60 18.94
C GLU A 216 -4.33 -15.60 17.58
N THR A 217 -3.89 -14.78 16.63
CA THR A 217 -4.51 -14.59 15.30
C THR A 217 -3.51 -14.84 14.18
N PRO A 218 -2.93 -16.07 14.10
CA PRO A 218 -1.81 -16.37 13.21
C PRO A 218 -2.12 -16.35 11.71
N ASN A 219 -3.37 -16.09 11.33
CA ASN A 219 -3.77 -15.90 9.94
C ASN A 219 -4.24 -14.47 9.65
N ASP A 220 -3.93 -13.50 10.51
CA ASP A 220 -4.02 -12.09 10.13
C ASP A 220 -3.13 -11.83 8.91
N ILE A 221 -3.59 -10.95 8.02
CA ILE A 221 -2.96 -10.75 6.73
C ILE A 221 -1.82 -9.74 6.89
N PRO A 222 -0.57 -10.05 6.49
CA PRO A 222 0.51 -9.08 6.55
C PRO A 222 0.36 -8.01 5.48
N SER A 223 0.83 -6.80 5.77
CA SER A 223 1.01 -5.78 4.74
C SER A 223 2.05 -6.24 3.71
N ALA A 224 1.77 -6.06 2.43
CA ALA A 224 2.66 -6.49 1.36
C ALA A 224 2.62 -5.55 0.17
N PHE A 225 3.68 -5.56 -0.64
CA PHE A 225 3.69 -4.96 -1.96
C PHE A 225 3.99 -6.06 -2.98
N LEU A 226 3.15 -6.17 -4.01
CA LEU A 226 3.28 -7.16 -5.06
C LEU A 226 3.59 -6.46 -6.38
N ASN A 227 4.64 -6.91 -7.05
CA ASN A 227 4.99 -6.45 -8.40
C ASN A 227 4.68 -7.52 -9.46
N LEU A 228 4.86 -7.17 -10.73
CA LEU A 228 4.54 -8.05 -11.86
C LEU A 228 5.27 -9.40 -11.81
N ASN A 229 6.48 -9.47 -11.23
CA ASN A 229 7.18 -10.74 -11.09
C ASN A 229 6.52 -11.64 -10.05
N ASP A 230 6.06 -11.07 -8.94
CA ASP A 230 5.32 -11.79 -7.90
C ASP A 230 4.01 -12.33 -8.49
N LEU A 231 3.25 -11.45 -9.17
CA LEU A 231 2.00 -11.85 -9.83
C LEU A 231 2.23 -12.90 -10.94
N ARG A 232 3.30 -12.77 -11.73
CA ARG A 232 3.66 -13.77 -12.74
C ARG A 232 3.97 -15.12 -12.10
N LYS A 233 4.72 -15.12 -11.00
CA LYS A 233 5.07 -16.34 -10.27
C LYS A 233 3.82 -17.01 -9.71
N ASP A 234 3.01 -16.24 -8.99
CA ASP A 234 1.97 -16.79 -8.11
C ASP A 234 0.58 -16.91 -8.75
N LEU A 235 0.26 -16.06 -9.75
CA LEU A 235 -0.99 -16.13 -10.53
C LEU A 235 -0.75 -16.63 -11.96
N GLY A 236 0.38 -16.26 -12.55
CA GLY A 236 0.73 -16.58 -13.94
C GLY A 236 1.44 -17.92 -14.14
N ASN A 237 1.69 -18.71 -13.09
CA ASN A 237 2.46 -19.96 -13.14
C ASN A 237 3.84 -19.80 -13.82
N ASN A 238 4.50 -18.66 -13.61
CA ASN A 238 5.76 -18.26 -14.26
C ASN A 238 5.68 -18.09 -15.79
N ASP A 239 4.48 -17.92 -16.38
CA ASP A 239 4.33 -17.66 -17.81
C ASP A 239 5.01 -16.33 -18.21
N PRO A 240 6.01 -16.32 -19.10
CA PRO A 240 6.63 -15.11 -19.61
C PRO A 240 5.64 -14.16 -20.32
N GLY A 241 4.52 -14.69 -20.81
CA GLY A 241 3.42 -13.94 -21.42
C GLY A 241 2.44 -13.33 -20.41
N TYR A 242 2.58 -13.59 -19.11
CA TYR A 242 1.72 -12.99 -18.09
C TYR A 242 1.98 -11.49 -17.98
N ARG A 243 0.90 -10.71 -18.16
CA ARG A 243 0.92 -9.25 -18.22
C ARG A 243 0.36 -8.56 -16.97
N GLY A 244 -0.12 -9.31 -15.99
CA GLY A 244 -0.83 -8.77 -14.83
C GLY A 244 -2.27 -9.27 -14.73
N ILE A 245 -3.00 -8.73 -13.76
CA ILE A 245 -4.42 -9.04 -13.56
C ILE A 245 -5.22 -8.30 -14.62
N ALA A 246 -5.91 -9.04 -15.49
CA ALA A 246 -6.70 -8.45 -16.58
C ALA A 246 -7.98 -7.82 -16.04
N VAL A 247 -8.25 -6.57 -16.44
CA VAL A 247 -9.49 -5.83 -16.14
C VAL A 247 -10.09 -5.27 -17.43
N GLN A 248 -11.33 -4.78 -17.37
CA GLN A 248 -12.01 -4.18 -18.51
C GLN A 248 -12.03 -5.13 -19.73
N ASN A 249 -12.33 -6.41 -19.48
CA ASN A 249 -12.30 -7.50 -20.47
C ASN A 249 -10.93 -7.69 -21.15
N GLY A 250 -9.83 -7.45 -20.42
CA GLY A 250 -8.47 -7.61 -20.94
C GLY A 250 -7.96 -6.43 -21.76
N ALA A 251 -8.65 -5.30 -21.74
CA ALA A 251 -8.18 -4.05 -22.35
C ALA A 251 -7.03 -3.42 -21.54
N PHE A 252 -7.00 -3.64 -20.22
CA PHE A 252 -5.97 -3.13 -19.31
C PHE A 252 -5.51 -4.23 -18.35
N PHE A 253 -4.29 -4.07 -17.81
CA PHE A 253 -3.65 -5.05 -16.94
C PHE A 253 -3.08 -4.34 -15.72
N ILE A 254 -3.36 -4.86 -14.53
CA ILE A 254 -2.79 -4.40 -13.28
C ILE A 254 -1.50 -5.17 -13.02
N GLU A 255 -0.37 -4.45 -12.99
CA GLU A 255 0.97 -5.03 -12.90
C GLU A 255 1.52 -5.05 -11.47
N ASP A 256 0.96 -4.24 -10.57
CA ASP A 256 1.37 -4.17 -9.17
C ASP A 256 0.24 -3.68 -8.27
N GLY A 257 0.43 -3.81 -6.96
CA GLY A 257 -0.49 -3.34 -5.94
C GLY A 257 0.09 -3.46 -4.54
N ILE A 258 -0.48 -2.68 -3.62
CA ILE A 258 -0.14 -2.64 -2.19
C ILE A 258 -1.36 -2.93 -1.32
#